data_AF-A0AAQ3SXF0-F1
#
_entry.id   AF-A0AAQ3SXF0-F1
#
_cell.length_a   1.000
_cell.length_b   1.000
_cell.length_c   1.000
_cell.angle_alpha   90.00
_cell.angle_beta   90.00
_cell.angle_gamma   90.00
#
_symmetry.space_group_name_H-M   'P 1'
#
loop_
_entity.id
_entity.type
_entity.pdbx_description
1 polymer ?
#
loop_
_entity_poly.entity_id
_entity_poly.type
_entity_poly.pdbx_seq_one_letter_code
_entity_poly.pdbx_strand_id
1 'polypeptide(L)'
;MVTPFAASPGTDRVGRSSPGAWLLLRPRPADGAWTPWGRLECWRDDRGDLLAYRFHHLVGAGVCVAESAVSAARGGRFAIDLTGASADEAALFGAGGGGFVMAADVQGEGRRRRASRPSVEVGVAHVGCAEDAAAFVALAAAVDLSVDACRLFSSCRLLRREVSWRGGGGLIRR
;
A
#
# COMPACT_ATOMS: atom_id res chain seq x y z
N MET A 1 7.85 -8.36 11.15
CA MET A 1 7.00 -9.40 10.52
C MET A 1 5.89 -8.66 9.76
N VAL A 2 5.82 -8.81 8.44
CA VAL A 2 4.78 -8.17 7.59
C VAL A 2 3.55 -9.07 7.59
N THR A 3 2.36 -8.53 7.86
CA THR A 3 1.11 -9.30 7.79
C THR A 3 0.78 -9.56 6.32
N PRO A 4 0.78 -10.82 5.86
CA PRO A 4 0.37 -11.11 4.49
C PRO A 4 -1.10 -10.73 4.28
N PHE A 5 -1.45 -10.37 3.05
CA PHE A 5 -2.86 -10.21 2.65
C PHE A 5 -3.52 -11.59 2.72
N ALA A 6 -4.20 -11.87 3.83
CA ALA A 6 -4.84 -13.14 4.12
C ALA A 6 -6.30 -12.91 4.50
N ALA A 7 -7.14 -13.91 4.23
CA ALA A 7 -8.53 -13.84 4.61
C ALA A 7 -8.66 -13.82 6.14
N SER A 8 -9.52 -12.95 6.69
CA SER A 8 -9.86 -13.01 8.11
C SER A 8 -10.55 -14.35 8.42
N PRO A 9 -10.27 -14.99 9.57
CA PRO A 9 -10.88 -16.28 9.94
C PRO A 9 -12.41 -16.25 9.83
N GLY A 10 -12.98 -17.19 9.07
CA GLY A 10 -14.43 -17.26 8.83
C GLY A 10 -14.96 -16.38 7.69
N THR A 11 -14.08 -15.66 6.98
CA THR A 11 -14.44 -14.85 5.81
C THR A 11 -13.56 -15.20 4.61
N ASP A 12 -13.92 -14.71 3.44
CA ASP A 12 -13.12 -14.78 2.21
C ASP A 12 -12.50 -13.42 1.86
N ARG A 13 -12.31 -12.52 2.83
CA ARG A 13 -11.84 -11.16 2.60
C ARG A 13 -10.72 -10.79 3.56
N VAL A 14 -9.84 -9.89 3.13
CA VAL A 14 -8.92 -9.16 4.02
C VAL A 14 -9.76 -8.18 4.82
N GLY A 15 -10.11 -8.50 6.07
CA GLY A 15 -10.97 -7.68 6.92
C GLY A 15 -10.19 -6.79 7.88
N ARG A 16 -10.87 -5.86 8.54
CA ARG A 16 -10.25 -4.94 9.53
C ARG A 16 -9.57 -5.68 10.70
N SER A 17 -10.02 -6.89 11.03
CA SER A 17 -9.43 -7.74 12.06
C SER A 17 -8.08 -8.35 11.66
N SER A 18 -7.78 -8.42 10.36
CA SER A 18 -6.52 -8.93 9.83
C SER A 18 -6.17 -8.15 8.55
N PRO A 19 -5.76 -6.87 8.69
CA PRO A 19 -5.43 -6.06 7.53
C PRO A 19 -4.15 -6.58 6.87
N GLY A 20 -4.13 -6.57 5.53
CA GLY A 20 -2.91 -6.81 4.78
C GLY A 20 -1.99 -5.61 4.90
N ALA A 21 -0.69 -5.83 4.91
CA ALA A 21 0.28 -4.76 5.08
C ALA A 21 1.35 -4.76 3.99
N TRP A 22 1.66 -3.58 3.48
CA TRP A 22 2.87 -3.30 2.72
C TRP A 22 3.87 -2.59 3.63
N LEU A 23 5.12 -3.03 3.58
CA LEU A 23 6.23 -2.32 4.20
C LEU A 23 7.02 -1.63 3.08
N LEU A 24 7.05 -0.30 3.12
CA LEU A 24 7.80 0.50 2.18
C LEU A 24 9.21 0.69 2.72
N LEU A 25 10.19 0.29 1.93
CA LEU A 25 11.60 0.39 2.26
C LEU A 25 12.24 1.47 1.41
N ARG A 26 13.18 2.21 2.01
CA ARG A 26 13.99 3.22 1.34
C ARG A 26 15.47 2.86 1.49
N PRO A 27 16.27 2.94 0.42
CA PRO A 27 17.70 2.73 0.52
C PRO A 27 18.34 3.91 1.24
N ARG A 28 19.24 3.63 2.18
CA ARG A 28 20.01 4.65 2.89
C ARG A 28 21.25 5.02 2.06
N PRO A 29 21.50 6.31 1.78
CA PRO A 29 22.58 6.72 0.86
C PRO A 29 24.00 6.32 1.31
N ALA A 30 24.23 6.17 2.61
CA ALA A 30 25.57 5.97 3.17
C ALA A 30 26.11 4.54 3.00
N ASP A 31 25.24 3.53 3.08
CA ASP A 31 25.62 2.11 3.17
C ASP A 31 24.79 1.20 2.23
N GLY A 32 23.82 1.75 1.51
CA GLY A 32 22.90 0.99 0.66
C GLY A 32 21.94 0.07 1.44
N ALA A 33 21.91 0.18 2.77
CA ALA A 33 21.01 -0.61 3.59
C ALA A 33 19.56 -0.13 3.40
N TRP A 34 18.61 -1.07 3.40
CA TRP A 34 17.19 -0.75 3.30
C TRP A 34 16.62 -0.43 4.67
N THR A 35 16.07 0.77 4.83
CA THR A 35 15.38 1.18 6.05
C THR A 35 13.88 1.23 5.84
N PRO A 36 13.08 0.81 6.84
CA PRO A 36 11.63 0.97 6.76
C PRO A 36 11.28 2.47 6.74
N TRP A 37 10.55 2.88 5.71
CA TRP A 37 10.09 4.26 5.52
C TRP A 37 8.64 4.43 5.96
N GLY A 38 7.79 3.47 5.58
CA GLY A 38 6.37 3.54 5.89
C GLY A 38 5.72 2.17 5.92
N ARG A 39 4.58 2.07 6.59
CA ARG A 39 3.73 0.88 6.59
C ARG A 39 2.34 1.27 6.13
N LEU A 40 1.89 0.68 5.03
CA LEU A 40 0.53 0.82 4.53
C LEU A 40 -0.26 -0.42 4.91
N GLU A 41 -1.30 -0.26 5.72
CA GLU A 41 -2.28 -1.30 6.01
C GLU A 41 -3.50 -1.08 5.12
N CYS A 42 -4.07 -2.17 4.62
CA CYS A 42 -5.25 -2.13 3.76
C CYS A 42 -6.19 -3.28 4.12
N TRP A 43 -7.48 -3.01 4.08
CA TRP A 43 -8.53 -3.99 4.32
C TRP A 43 -9.81 -3.60 3.58
N ARG A 44 -10.69 -4.55 3.34
CA ARG A 44 -12.05 -4.26 2.90
C ARG A 44 -12.97 -4.10 4.09
N ASP A 45 -13.83 -3.10 3.97
CA ASP A 45 -14.92 -2.94 4.91
C ASP A 45 -15.94 -4.07 4.74
N ASP A 46 -16.55 -4.50 5.84
CA ASP A 46 -17.49 -5.64 5.86
C ASP A 46 -18.81 -5.31 5.16
N ARG A 47 -19.19 -4.03 5.16
CA ARG A 47 -20.46 -3.49 4.65
C ARG A 47 -20.45 -3.04 3.19
N GLY A 48 -19.34 -3.13 2.44
CA GLY A 48 -19.34 -2.55 1.10
C GLY A 48 -18.14 -2.83 0.19
N ASP A 49 -18.07 -2.01 -0.86
CA ASP A 49 -17.02 -2.01 -1.89
C ASP A 49 -15.83 -1.11 -1.51
N LEU A 50 -15.72 -0.69 -0.25
CA LEU A 50 -14.66 0.21 0.18
C LEU A 50 -13.39 -0.55 0.53
N LEU A 51 -12.28 -0.15 -0.10
CA LEU A 51 -10.93 -0.45 0.34
C LEU A 51 -10.49 0.63 1.31
N ALA A 52 -10.50 0.30 2.59
CA ALA A 52 -9.94 1.14 3.62
C ALA A 52 -8.42 0.96 3.67
N TYR A 53 -7.71 2.03 3.97
CA TYR A 53 -6.28 2.04 4.12
C TYR A 53 -5.87 2.89 5.31
N ARG A 54 -4.71 2.54 5.88
CA ARG A 54 -4.06 3.29 6.95
C ARG A 54 -2.57 3.32 6.71
N PHE A 55 -2.01 4.50 6.52
CA PHE A 55 -0.58 4.70 6.31
C PHE A 55 0.07 5.23 7.58
N HIS A 56 1.12 4.54 8.00
CA HIS A 56 2.01 4.95 9.08
C HIS A 56 3.37 5.34 8.52
N HIS A 57 3.83 6.54 8.83
CA HIS A 57 5.19 6.95 8.52
C HIS A 57 6.11 6.51 9.66
N LEU A 58 7.14 5.73 9.35
CA LEU A 58 7.95 5.02 10.35
C LEU A 58 9.14 5.85 10.88
N VAL A 59 8.96 7.17 10.95
CA VAL A 59 9.90 8.04 11.67
C VAL A 59 9.57 7.98 13.17
N GLY A 60 10.58 7.76 14.01
CA GLY A 60 10.39 7.62 15.45
C GLY A 60 9.56 6.39 15.83
N ALA A 61 8.44 6.59 16.52
CA ALA A 61 7.56 5.52 17.02
C ALA A 61 6.58 4.96 15.97
N GLY A 62 6.52 5.54 14.77
CA GLY A 62 5.52 5.20 13.75
C GLY A 62 4.22 5.95 13.98
N VAL A 63 3.96 6.99 13.17
CA VAL A 63 2.80 7.87 13.32
C VAL A 63 1.82 7.61 12.18
N CYS A 64 0.53 7.51 12.52
CA CYS A 64 -0.54 7.38 11.53
C CYS A 64 -0.74 8.74 10.84
N VAL A 65 -0.59 8.77 9.52
CA VAL A 65 -0.61 10.03 8.75
C VAL A 65 -1.83 10.12 7.85
N ALA A 66 -2.35 8.98 7.40
CA ALA A 66 -3.54 8.95 6.58
C ALA A 66 -4.33 7.69 6.88
N GLU A 67 -5.61 7.85 7.24
CA GLU A 67 -6.59 6.78 7.30
C GLU A 67 -7.83 7.23 6.52
N SER A 68 -8.19 6.50 5.47
CA SER A 68 -9.34 6.83 4.62
C SER A 68 -9.74 5.58 3.82
N ALA A 69 -10.69 5.73 2.90
CA ALA A 69 -11.17 4.65 2.05
C ALA A 69 -11.46 5.11 0.63
N VAL A 70 -11.26 4.21 -0.33
CA VAL A 70 -11.60 4.40 -1.75
C VAL A 70 -12.53 3.27 -2.21
N SER A 71 -13.35 3.52 -3.23
CA SER A 71 -14.16 2.45 -3.84
C SER A 71 -13.25 1.51 -4.60
N ALA A 72 -13.26 0.23 -4.25
CA ALA A 72 -12.50 -0.77 -4.95
C ALA A 72 -13.02 -0.96 -6.38
N ALA A 73 -14.34 -1.00 -6.61
CA ALA A 73 -14.90 -1.17 -7.95
C ALA A 73 -14.69 0.06 -8.86
N ARG A 74 -14.85 1.28 -8.34
CA ARG A 74 -14.75 2.51 -9.15
C ARG A 74 -13.34 3.10 -9.18
N GLY A 75 -12.52 2.79 -8.19
CA GLY A 75 -11.29 3.52 -7.90
C GLY A 75 -11.60 4.83 -7.17
N GLY A 76 -10.61 5.71 -7.13
CA GLY A 76 -10.73 7.01 -6.49
C GLY A 76 -9.39 7.74 -6.46
N ARG A 77 -9.29 8.72 -5.56
CA ARG A 77 -8.06 9.46 -5.31
C ARG A 77 -7.59 9.17 -3.89
N PHE A 78 -6.38 8.66 -3.79
CA PHE A 78 -5.64 8.57 -2.54
C PHE A 78 -4.95 9.91 -2.30
N ALA A 79 -5.03 10.47 -1.10
CA ALA A 79 -4.34 11.70 -0.76
C ALA A 79 -3.84 11.68 0.69
N ILE A 80 -2.71 12.34 0.91
CA ILE A 80 -2.15 12.66 2.22
C ILE A 80 -2.00 14.17 2.27
N ASP A 81 -2.67 14.79 3.22
CA ASP A 81 -2.65 16.24 3.44
C ASP A 81 -2.50 16.51 4.94
N LEU A 82 -1.49 17.30 5.27
CA LEU A 82 -1.09 17.68 6.63
C LEU A 82 -1.47 19.12 6.96
N THR A 83 -2.31 19.78 6.16
CA THR A 83 -2.73 21.17 6.40
C THR A 83 -3.37 21.37 7.78
N GLY A 84 -3.98 20.32 8.37
CA GLY A 84 -4.52 20.33 9.74
C GLY A 84 -3.69 19.60 10.78
N ALA A 85 -2.50 19.09 10.42
CA ALA A 85 -1.66 18.32 11.32
C ALA A 85 -0.88 19.24 12.27
N SER A 86 -0.54 18.74 13.45
CA SER A 86 0.32 19.46 14.38
C SER A 86 1.72 19.68 13.80
N ALA A 87 2.45 20.69 14.29
CA ALA A 87 3.80 20.98 13.84
C ALA A 87 4.75 19.78 13.98
N ASP A 88 4.56 18.98 15.03
CA ASP A 88 5.33 17.75 15.28
C ASP A 88 5.02 16.66 14.24
N GLU A 89 3.76 16.52 13.80
CA GLU A 89 3.37 15.58 12.75
C GLU A 89 3.87 16.00 11.37
N ALA A 90 3.85 17.31 11.07
CA ALA A 90 4.39 17.86 9.83
C ALA A 90 5.91 17.67 9.71
N ALA A 91 6.63 17.83 10.83
CA ALA A 91 8.08 17.65 10.88
C ALA A 91 8.54 16.23 10.51
N LEU A 92 7.68 15.21 10.66
CA LEU A 92 8.00 13.82 10.30
C LEU A 92 8.22 13.62 8.80
N PHE A 93 7.66 14.49 7.96
CA PHE A 93 7.85 14.46 6.50
C PHE A 93 8.99 15.36 6.03
N GLY A 94 9.83 15.86 6.96
CA GLY A 94 11.00 16.67 6.63
C GLY A 94 10.68 18.08 6.12
N ALA A 95 9.40 18.50 6.15
CA ALA A 95 8.97 19.84 5.74
C ALA A 95 8.65 20.69 6.97
N GLY A 96 9.16 21.92 7.01
CA GLY A 96 8.98 22.88 8.11
C GLY A 96 7.57 23.47 8.24
N GLY A 97 6.52 22.78 7.80
CA GLY A 97 5.13 23.21 7.86
C GLY A 97 4.18 22.16 7.28
N GLY A 98 2.99 22.04 7.87
CA GLY A 98 1.91 21.20 7.34
C GLY A 98 1.48 21.62 5.94
N GLY A 99 0.85 20.71 5.19
CA GLY A 99 0.38 20.97 3.83
C GLY A 99 0.14 19.71 3.01
N PHE A 100 -0.13 19.90 1.72
CA PHE A 100 -0.30 18.81 0.76
C PHE A 100 0.98 17.99 0.60
N VAL A 101 0.91 16.69 0.88
CA VAL A 101 2.05 15.76 0.78
C VAL A 101 2.02 15.02 -0.55
N MET A 102 0.94 14.31 -0.83
CA MET A 102 0.80 13.59 -2.09
C MET A 102 -0.66 13.29 -2.44
N ALA A 103 -0.91 13.04 -3.72
CA ALA A 103 -2.11 12.38 -4.19
C ALA A 103 -1.79 11.41 -5.32
N ALA A 104 -2.59 10.34 -5.44
CA ALA A 104 -2.48 9.38 -6.52
C ALA A 104 -3.86 8.89 -6.97
N ASP A 105 -4.01 8.66 -8.26
CA ASP A 105 -5.20 8.00 -8.80
C ASP A 105 -5.13 6.50 -8.54
N VAL A 106 -6.20 5.96 -7.95
CA VAL A 106 -6.37 4.54 -7.66
C VAL A 106 -7.34 3.95 -8.66
N GLN A 107 -6.91 2.93 -9.40
CA GLN A 107 -7.77 2.31 -10.40
C GLN A 107 -8.77 1.33 -9.78
N GLY A 108 -10.00 1.40 -10.25
CA GLY A 108 -11.04 0.45 -9.87
C GLY A 108 -10.83 -0.94 -10.48
N GLU A 109 -11.43 -1.94 -9.85
CA GLU A 109 -11.41 -3.33 -10.33
C GLU A 109 -11.88 -3.47 -11.78
N GLY A 110 -11.18 -4.29 -12.56
CA GLY A 110 -11.53 -4.56 -13.96
C GLY A 110 -11.20 -3.43 -14.95
N ARG A 111 -10.89 -2.21 -14.48
CA ARG A 111 -10.48 -1.08 -15.35
C ARG A 111 -9.01 -1.12 -15.79
N ARG A 112 -8.18 -1.97 -15.15
CA ARG A 112 -6.74 -2.12 -15.45
C ARG A 112 -6.40 -2.52 -16.89
N ARG A 113 -7.32 -3.18 -17.63
CA ARG A 113 -7.09 -3.53 -19.05
C ARG A 113 -7.14 -2.33 -20.00
N ARG A 114 -7.61 -1.18 -19.52
CA ARG A 114 -7.67 0.09 -20.25
C ARG A 114 -6.87 1.13 -19.44
N ALA A 115 -5.60 0.81 -19.16
CA ALA A 115 -4.75 1.56 -18.25
C ALA A 115 -4.79 3.06 -18.57
N SER A 116 -5.45 3.85 -17.73
CA SER A 116 -5.07 5.25 -17.59
C SER A 116 -3.65 5.25 -17.03
N ARG A 117 -2.82 6.21 -17.45
CA ARG A 117 -1.48 6.36 -16.89
C ARG A 117 -1.64 6.57 -15.37
N PRO A 118 -1.01 5.74 -14.52
CA PRO A 118 -1.02 6.00 -13.08
C PRO A 118 -0.41 7.39 -12.85
N SER A 119 -1.14 8.25 -12.16
CA SER A 119 -0.73 9.62 -11.86
C SER A 119 -0.36 9.70 -10.38
N VAL A 120 0.75 10.37 -10.08
CA VAL A 120 1.19 10.65 -8.72
C VAL A 120 1.64 12.11 -8.67
N GLU A 121 1.03 12.86 -7.77
CA GLU A 121 1.37 14.24 -7.46
C GLU A 121 2.00 14.27 -6.08
N VAL A 122 3.13 14.97 -5.92
CA VAL A 122 3.86 15.08 -4.65
C VAL A 122 4.17 16.55 -4.39
N GLY A 123 3.92 17.01 -3.17
CA GLY A 123 4.28 18.35 -2.72
C GLY A 123 5.79 18.53 -2.71
N VAL A 124 6.30 19.53 -3.42
CA VAL A 124 7.74 19.80 -3.58
C VAL A 124 8.43 19.99 -2.22
N ALA A 125 7.73 20.53 -1.22
CA ALA A 125 8.25 20.71 0.13
C ALA A 125 8.64 19.38 0.82
N HIS A 126 8.11 18.25 0.36
CA HIS A 126 8.34 16.92 0.93
C HIS A 126 9.33 16.07 0.11
N VAL A 127 9.91 16.61 -0.97
CA VAL A 127 10.85 15.90 -1.84
C VAL A 127 12.22 16.57 -1.75
N GLY A 128 13.09 16.04 -0.89
CA GLY A 128 14.48 16.51 -0.74
C GLY A 128 15.44 15.82 -1.71
N CYS A 129 15.16 14.56 -2.07
CA CYS A 129 15.97 13.79 -3.02
C CYS A 129 15.15 12.80 -3.86
N ALA A 130 15.81 12.13 -4.81
CA ALA A 130 15.16 11.17 -5.70
C ALA A 130 14.56 9.97 -4.93
N GLU A 131 15.19 9.58 -3.82
CA GLU A 131 14.71 8.50 -2.96
C GLU A 131 13.41 8.85 -2.24
N ASP A 132 13.19 10.14 -1.90
CA ASP A 132 11.91 10.60 -1.34
C ASP A 132 10.79 10.44 -2.37
N ALA A 133 11.03 10.90 -3.61
CA ALA A 133 10.07 10.77 -4.70
C ALA A 133 9.75 9.30 -4.98
N ALA A 134 10.77 8.43 -5.00
CA ALA A 134 10.59 7.00 -5.20
C ALA A 134 9.72 6.36 -4.10
N ALA A 135 9.84 6.82 -2.86
CA ALA A 135 9.05 6.32 -1.74
C ALA A 135 7.54 6.65 -1.90
N PHE A 136 7.22 7.87 -2.32
CA PHE A 136 5.83 8.27 -2.62
C PHE A 136 5.25 7.52 -3.83
N VAL A 137 6.05 7.29 -4.87
CA VAL A 137 5.64 6.46 -6.02
C VAL A 137 5.39 5.01 -5.59
N ALA A 138 6.25 4.44 -4.74
CA ALA A 138 6.05 3.12 -4.19
C ALA A 138 4.76 3.04 -3.34
N LEU A 139 4.41 4.10 -2.60
CA LEU A 139 3.17 4.18 -1.84
C LEU A 139 1.95 4.20 -2.74
N ALA A 140 1.96 5.01 -3.79
CA ALA A 140 0.90 5.04 -4.78
C ALA A 140 0.69 3.66 -5.43
N ALA A 141 1.78 2.99 -5.82
CA ALA A 141 1.72 1.64 -6.38
C ALA A 141 1.18 0.62 -5.37
N ALA A 142 1.59 0.71 -4.10
CA ALA A 142 1.09 -0.18 -3.05
C ALA A 142 -0.42 -0.02 -2.81
N VAL A 143 -0.93 1.22 -2.80
CA VAL A 143 -2.39 1.49 -2.69
C VAL A 143 -3.13 0.91 -3.88
N ASP A 144 -2.63 1.12 -5.10
CA ASP A 144 -3.27 0.58 -6.30
C ASP A 144 -3.26 -0.95 -6.29
N LEU A 145 -2.14 -1.60 -5.95
CA LEU A 145 -2.06 -3.06 -5.83
C LEU A 145 -2.96 -3.62 -4.72
N SER A 146 -3.19 -2.88 -3.64
CA SER A 146 -4.12 -3.28 -2.56
C SER A 146 -5.56 -3.46 -3.04
N VAL A 147 -6.00 -2.78 -4.11
CA VAL A 147 -7.33 -2.99 -4.69
C VAL A 147 -7.50 -4.44 -5.15
N ASP A 148 -6.45 -5.01 -5.75
CA ASP A 148 -6.43 -6.38 -6.23
C ASP A 148 -6.09 -7.37 -5.10
N ALA A 149 -5.15 -7.03 -4.22
CA ALA A 149 -4.72 -7.91 -3.12
C ALA A 149 -5.81 -8.12 -2.07
N CYS A 150 -6.68 -7.13 -1.85
CA CYS A 150 -7.82 -7.23 -0.94
C CYS A 150 -9.08 -7.80 -1.61
N ARG A 151 -9.01 -8.32 -2.84
CA ARG A 151 -10.15 -8.99 -3.49
C ARG A 151 -10.65 -10.16 -2.66
N LEU A 152 -11.93 -10.46 -2.85
CA LEU A 152 -12.56 -11.70 -2.37
C LEU A 152 -11.69 -12.91 -2.77
N PHE A 153 -11.19 -13.65 -1.79
CA PHE A 153 -10.50 -14.91 -1.97
C PHE A 153 -11.42 -15.99 -2.56
N SER A 154 -12.72 -15.75 -2.67
CA SER A 154 -13.63 -16.56 -3.50
C SER A 154 -13.26 -16.55 -4.99
N SER A 155 -12.63 -15.48 -5.49
CA SER A 155 -12.02 -15.43 -6.83
C SER A 155 -10.68 -16.19 -6.90
N CYS A 156 -10.04 -16.44 -5.75
CA CYS A 156 -8.80 -17.21 -5.58
C CYS A 156 -9.04 -18.74 -5.65
N ARG A 157 -10.27 -19.20 -5.92
CA ARG A 157 -10.49 -20.60 -6.35
C ARG A 157 -9.82 -20.91 -7.69
N LEU A 158 -9.55 -19.87 -8.50
CA LEU A 158 -8.84 -20.01 -9.79
C LEU A 158 -7.32 -19.89 -9.66
N LEU A 159 -6.78 -19.19 -8.65
CA LEU A 159 -5.34 -19.08 -8.42
C LEU A 159 -4.75 -20.28 -7.65
N ARG A 160 -5.60 -21.10 -7.01
CA ARG A 160 -5.21 -22.40 -6.45
C ARG A 160 -4.92 -23.46 -7.52
N ARG A 161 -4.84 -23.09 -8.81
CA ARG A 161 -4.32 -23.94 -9.90
C ARG A 161 -2.88 -23.63 -10.30
N GLU A 162 -2.28 -22.52 -9.88
CA GLU A 162 -0.94 -22.13 -10.35
C GLU A 162 0.16 -22.10 -9.28
N VAL A 163 -0.18 -22.34 -8.01
CA VAL A 163 0.81 -22.58 -6.95
C VAL A 163 0.86 -24.06 -6.57
N SER A 164 0.86 -24.94 -7.58
CA SER A 164 1.46 -26.26 -7.45
C SER A 164 2.96 -26.07 -7.70
N TRP A 165 3.70 -25.86 -6.61
CA TRP A 165 5.12 -26.19 -6.59
C TRP A 165 5.24 -27.67 -6.99
N ARG A 166 5.53 -27.95 -8.26
CA ARG A 166 6.13 -29.23 -8.67
C ARG A 166 7.56 -29.23 -8.17
N GLY A 167 7.70 -29.45 -6.86
CA GLY A 167 8.90 -30.04 -6.28
C GLY A 167 9.02 -31.48 -6.80
N GLY A 168 9.49 -31.62 -8.04
CA GLY A 168 9.86 -32.91 -8.63
C GLY A 168 11.28 -33.25 -8.26
N GLY A 169 11.49 -33.66 -7.00
CA GLY A 169 12.72 -34.33 -6.59
C GLY A 169 12.76 -35.75 -7.17
N GLY A 170 13.72 -35.98 -8.06
CA GLY A 170 14.46 -37.25 -8.23
C GLY A 170 13.72 -38.48 -8.75
N LEU A 171 14.04 -38.88 -9.99
CA LEU A 171 14.42 -40.26 -10.28
C LEU A 171 15.24 -40.33 -11.59
N ILE A 172 16.57 -40.35 -11.47
CA ILE A 172 17.45 -40.92 -12.51
C ILE A 172 17.62 -42.39 -12.16
N ARG A 173 16.99 -43.25 -12.97
CA ARG A 173 17.37 -44.64 -13.28
C ARG A 173 16.92 -44.82 -14.72
N ARG A 174 17.74 -45.23 -15.68
CA ARG A 174 18.90 -46.12 -15.70
C ARG A 174 19.96 -45.57 -16.64
#